data_AF-E5AQF4-F1
#
_entry.id   AF-E5AQF4-F1
#
_cell.length_a   1.000
_cell.length_b   1.000
_cell.length_c   1.000
_cell.angle_alpha   90.00
_cell.angle_beta   90.00
_cell.angle_gamma   90.00
#
_symmetry.space_group_name_H-M   'P 1'
#
loop_
_entity.id
_entity.type
_entity.pdbx_description
1 polymer ?
#
loop_
_entity_poly.entity_id
_entity_poly.type
_entity_poly.pdbx_seq_one_letter_code
_entity_poly.pdbx_strand_id
1 'polypeptide(L)'
;MMRVTYGMRAGHAHRYHCRGDQERAANWVCIGIGGVRIDQAVAALILEAVSPHAVEAAILAAHHANAAGDDVKRALQLELEDAHYEVSLAARRYEAVDPTKRLVARELEARWNAALERVAQLEERLSQFDAEAASRPRIDEAGLMALAADLQLAWNAPDTDARTKQRLTRILIQEVVIDLDDDANEAVVTVHWTGGRHTEARVPRTSVGRYPSDRYPSPVEVLRKLGGYWTDLDLAVTMNRMRCKTAHGQSWTVVRVAELRKRLGIEPFDPTAPHIETISVEEASRRLNIYTSSVHRLIREGVLPTTQLMPSAPWQIPVAALDSEAVRQGVIAIKERRPPHFKTRQDAEKSLKLPGF
;
A
#
# COMPACT_ATOMS: atom_id res chain seq x y z
N MET A 1 -1.05 -5.72 12.16
CA MET A 1 0.04 -4.70 12.21
C MET A 1 1.02 -4.95 11.07
N MET A 2 1.38 -3.90 10.34
CA MET A 2 2.38 -3.94 9.26
C MET A 2 3.80 -3.89 9.83
N ARG A 3 4.74 -4.55 9.15
CA ARG A 3 6.17 -4.48 9.43
C ARG A 3 6.91 -3.87 8.26
N VAL A 4 8.06 -3.26 8.55
CA VAL A 4 8.95 -2.68 7.54
C VAL A 4 10.16 -3.57 7.37
N THR A 5 10.49 -3.90 6.12
CA THR A 5 11.77 -4.52 5.75
C THR A 5 12.56 -3.54 4.90
N TYR A 6 13.81 -3.30 5.32
CA TYR A 6 14.77 -2.50 4.56
C TYR A 6 15.66 -3.43 3.73
N GLY A 7 15.88 -3.08 2.46
CA GLY A 7 16.80 -3.83 1.59
C GLY A 7 18.26 -3.49 1.90
N MET A 8 19.16 -4.49 1.90
CA MET A 8 20.58 -4.33 2.26
C MET A 8 21.48 -3.73 1.16
N ARG A 9 20.94 -3.35 -0.01
CA ARG A 9 21.73 -2.73 -1.09
C ARG A 9 21.30 -1.29 -1.33
N ALA A 10 22.28 -0.43 -1.62
CA ALA A 10 22.07 0.96 -2.02
C ALA A 10 21.07 1.02 -3.18
N GLY A 11 19.90 1.63 -2.94
CA GLY A 11 18.84 1.82 -3.94
C GLY A 11 17.60 0.92 -3.82
N HIS A 12 17.52 -0.01 -2.86
CA HIS A 12 16.28 -0.75 -2.63
C HIS A 12 15.34 -0.06 -1.64
N ALA A 13 14.20 0.41 -2.17
CA ALA A 13 13.02 0.87 -1.44
C ALA A 13 12.64 -0.10 -0.30
N HIS A 14 12.34 0.45 0.88
CA HIS A 14 11.77 -0.34 1.97
C HIS A 14 10.39 -0.88 1.56
N ARG A 15 9.96 -1.96 2.21
CA ARG A 15 8.70 -2.64 1.90
C ARG A 15 7.86 -2.81 3.17
N TYR A 16 6.58 -2.46 3.07
CA TYR A 16 5.58 -2.75 4.09
C TYR A 16 5.00 -4.15 3.83
N HIS A 17 4.95 -4.98 4.86
CA HIS A 17 4.33 -6.29 4.79
C HIS A 17 3.47 -6.56 6.02
N CYS A 18 2.27 -7.05 5.80
CA CYS A 18 1.39 -7.51 6.85
C CYS A 18 1.91 -8.86 7.37
N ARG A 19 2.12 -8.95 8.69
CA ARG A 19 2.54 -10.20 9.34
C ARG A 19 1.49 -11.31 9.23
N GLY A 20 0.23 -10.94 8.98
CA GLY A 20 -0.91 -11.86 9.01
C GLY A 20 -1.11 -12.47 10.40
N ASP A 21 -2.10 -13.37 10.49
CA ASP A 21 -2.23 -14.31 11.58
C ASP A 21 -1.33 -15.52 11.30
N GLN A 22 -0.11 -15.52 11.87
CA GLN A 22 0.87 -16.58 11.63
C GLN A 22 0.39 -17.96 12.11
N GLU A 23 -0.66 -18.03 12.94
CA GLU A 23 -1.21 -19.28 13.45
C GLU A 23 -2.09 -20.00 12.41
N ARG A 24 -2.63 -19.31 11.40
CA ARG A 24 -3.59 -19.90 10.43
C ARG A 24 -3.01 -20.32 9.09
N ALA A 25 -1.88 -19.77 8.64
CA ALA A 25 -1.33 -20.12 7.33
C ALA A 25 0.20 -20.00 7.29
N ALA A 26 0.88 -21.15 7.31
CA ALA A 26 2.33 -21.27 7.41
C ALA A 26 3.15 -20.73 6.21
N ASN A 27 2.58 -20.08 5.18
CA ASN A 27 3.33 -19.76 3.96
C ASN A 27 2.87 -18.54 3.12
N TRP A 28 1.99 -17.66 3.60
CA TRP A 28 1.53 -16.52 2.80
C TRP A 28 1.62 -15.18 3.55
N VAL A 29 2.31 -14.20 2.94
CA VAL A 29 2.27 -12.80 3.39
C VAL A 29 0.94 -12.21 2.92
N CYS A 30 0.07 -11.81 3.84
CA CYS A 30 -1.28 -11.33 3.52
C CYS A 30 -1.26 -10.14 2.55
N ILE A 31 -0.51 -9.08 2.89
CA ILE A 31 -0.35 -7.87 2.05
C ILE A 31 1.12 -7.49 2.03
N GLY A 32 1.67 -7.16 0.86
CA GLY A 32 3.04 -6.69 0.71
C GLY A 32 3.15 -5.60 -0.35
N ILE A 33 3.62 -4.41 0.04
CA ILE A 33 3.69 -3.23 -0.82
C ILE A 33 4.99 -2.45 -0.67
N GLY A 34 5.51 -1.92 -1.78
CA GLY A 34 6.69 -1.07 -1.79
C GLY A 34 6.40 0.25 -1.09
N GLY A 35 7.23 0.61 -0.10
CA GLY A 35 6.92 1.73 0.79
C GLY A 35 7.22 3.11 0.21
N VAL A 36 8.13 3.25 -0.75
CA VAL A 36 8.50 4.57 -1.32
C VAL A 36 7.30 5.33 -1.89
N ARG A 37 6.43 4.68 -2.67
CA ARG A 37 5.25 5.34 -3.27
C ARG A 37 4.19 5.65 -2.22
N ILE A 38 4.07 4.79 -1.21
CA ILE A 38 3.14 4.96 -0.09
C ILE A 38 3.58 6.14 0.77
N ASP A 39 4.86 6.19 1.14
CA ASP A 39 5.45 7.30 1.90
C ASP A 39 5.28 8.63 1.18
N GLN A 40 5.48 8.66 -0.15
CA GLN A 40 5.25 9.85 -0.96
C GLN A 40 3.78 10.29 -0.94
N ALA A 41 2.84 9.35 -1.08
CA ALA A 41 1.41 9.65 -1.04
C ALA A 41 0.98 10.17 0.33
N VAL A 42 1.41 9.51 1.42
CA VAL A 42 1.13 9.95 2.79
C VAL A 42 1.78 11.31 3.08
N ALA A 43 3.01 11.54 2.62
CA ALA A 43 3.67 12.84 2.78
C ALA A 43 2.92 13.96 2.04
N ALA A 44 2.43 13.69 0.83
CA ALA A 44 1.62 14.65 0.08
C ALA A 44 0.32 14.99 0.83
N LEU A 45 -0.37 13.98 1.36
CA LEU A 45 -1.57 14.18 2.17
C LEU A 45 -1.28 15.00 3.44
N ILE A 46 -0.14 14.78 4.11
CA ILE A 46 0.28 15.58 5.27
C ILE A 46 0.45 17.05 4.88
N LEU A 47 1.15 17.32 3.79
CA LEU A 47 1.39 18.68 3.32
C LEU A 47 0.11 19.38 2.88
N GLU A 48 -0.82 18.65 2.27
CA GLU A 48 -2.14 19.18 1.91
C GLU A 48 -2.98 19.51 3.15
N ALA A 49 -2.99 18.62 4.15
CA ALA A 49 -3.76 18.79 5.39
C ALA A 49 -3.29 19.99 6.24
N VAL A 50 -2.02 20.37 6.12
CA VAL A 50 -1.43 21.54 6.82
C VAL A 50 -1.08 22.65 5.83
N SER A 51 -1.70 22.65 4.65
CA SER A 51 -1.48 23.70 3.66
C SER A 51 -2.00 25.05 4.18
N PRO A 52 -1.48 26.18 3.66
CA PRO A 52 -1.96 27.51 4.06
C PRO A 52 -3.48 27.67 3.95
N HIS A 53 -4.10 27.15 2.88
CA HIS A 53 -5.55 27.17 2.70
C HIS A 53 -6.30 26.32 3.74
N ALA A 54 -5.73 25.18 4.14
CA ALA A 54 -6.31 24.34 5.19
C ALA A 54 -6.21 25.04 6.56
N VAL A 55 -5.11 25.73 6.85
CA VAL A 55 -4.92 26.51 8.08
C VAL A 55 -5.86 27.72 8.11
N GLU A 56 -5.98 28.45 7.01
CA GLU A 56 -6.94 29.55 6.88
C GLU A 56 -8.39 29.08 7.13
N ALA A 57 -8.79 27.96 6.53
CA ALA A 57 -10.10 27.37 6.76
C ALA A 57 -10.30 26.95 8.23
N ALA A 58 -9.26 26.43 8.88
CA ALA A 58 -9.30 26.07 10.30
C ALA A 58 -9.43 27.30 11.21
N ILE A 59 -8.73 28.40 10.91
CA ILE A 59 -8.84 29.68 11.61
C ILE A 59 -10.27 30.22 11.47
N LEU A 60 -10.82 30.24 10.25
CA LEU A 60 -12.20 30.68 10.01
C LEU A 60 -13.21 29.83 10.79
N ALA A 61 -13.05 28.51 10.80
CA ALA A 61 -13.90 27.61 11.58
C ALA A 61 -13.79 27.90 13.10
N ALA A 62 -12.59 28.21 13.61
CA ALA A 62 -12.40 28.60 15.00
C ALA A 62 -13.10 29.92 15.33
N HIS A 63 -13.05 30.92 14.43
CA HIS A 63 -13.82 32.16 14.60
C HIS A 63 -15.32 31.91 14.65
N HIS A 64 -15.86 31.08 13.75
CA HIS A 64 -17.28 30.73 13.77
C HIS A 64 -17.68 30.00 15.07
N ALA A 65 -16.83 29.09 15.56
CA ALA A 65 -17.08 28.40 16.82
C ALA A 65 -17.02 29.36 18.03
N ASN A 66 -16.13 30.34 18.02
CA ASN A 66 -16.06 31.37 19.05
C ASN A 66 -17.29 32.28 19.00
N ALA A 67 -17.70 32.74 17.82
CA ALA A 67 -18.90 33.56 17.66
C ALA A 67 -20.17 32.83 18.14
N ALA A 68 -20.32 31.55 17.78
CA ALA A 68 -21.41 30.72 18.30
C ALA A 68 -21.35 30.56 19.82
N GLY A 69 -20.14 30.43 20.38
CA GLY A 69 -19.91 30.43 21.82
C GLY A 69 -20.34 31.75 22.49
N ASP A 70 -20.00 32.89 21.89
CA ASP A 70 -20.39 34.22 22.39
C ASP A 70 -21.91 34.41 22.40
N ASP A 71 -22.61 33.87 21.40
CA ASP A 71 -24.08 33.88 21.35
C ASP A 71 -24.69 33.03 22.48
N VAL A 72 -24.13 31.84 22.75
CA VAL A 72 -24.54 31.00 23.89
C VAL A 72 -24.29 31.70 25.21
N LYS A 73 -23.12 32.34 25.38
CA LYS A 73 -22.80 33.11 26.58
C LYS A 73 -23.79 34.25 26.78
N ARG A 74 -24.11 34.99 25.71
CA ARG A 74 -25.10 36.09 25.76
C ARG A 74 -26.48 35.59 26.17
N ALA A 75 -26.92 34.44 25.65
CA ALA A 75 -28.19 33.83 26.04
C ALA A 75 -28.20 33.44 27.53
N LEU A 76 -27.13 32.84 28.04
CA LEU A 76 -26.99 32.52 29.47
C LEU A 76 -27.00 33.76 30.36
N GLN A 77 -26.36 34.84 29.93
CA GLN A 77 -26.36 36.12 30.65
C GLN A 77 -27.77 36.72 30.73
N LEU A 78 -28.53 36.72 29.64
CA LEU A 78 -29.92 37.18 29.63
C LEU A 78 -30.82 36.31 30.52
N GLU A 79 -30.67 34.98 30.48
CA GLU A 79 -31.40 34.07 31.38
C GLU A 79 -31.08 34.35 32.86
N LEU A 80 -29.83 34.69 33.17
CA LEU A 80 -29.41 35.05 34.52
C LEU A 80 -30.01 36.39 34.97
N GLU A 81 -30.05 37.40 34.09
CA GLU A 81 -30.73 38.68 34.35
C GLU A 81 -32.21 38.49 34.66
N ASP A 82 -32.92 37.68 33.86
CA ASP A 82 -34.32 37.33 34.09
C ASP A 82 -34.52 36.60 35.44
N ALA A 83 -33.61 35.67 35.78
CA ALA A 83 -33.65 34.95 37.05
C ALA A 83 -33.44 35.89 38.26
N HIS A 84 -32.52 36.85 38.15
CA HIS A 84 -32.33 37.87 39.20
C HIS A 84 -33.58 38.76 39.37
N TYR A 85 -34.24 39.11 38.26
CA TYR A 85 -35.50 39.84 38.31
C TYR A 85 -36.59 39.04 39.04
N GLU A 86 -36.73 37.75 38.74
CA GLU A 86 -37.69 36.86 39.41
C GLU A 86 -37.41 36.70 40.91
N VAL A 87 -36.13 36.56 41.30
CA VAL A 87 -35.73 36.58 42.72
C VAL A 87 -36.19 37.88 43.40
N SER A 88 -35.94 39.03 42.76
CA SER A 88 -36.31 40.34 43.28
C SER A 88 -37.83 40.53 43.39
N LEU A 89 -38.59 39.93 42.47
CA LEU A 89 -40.05 39.92 42.51
C LEU A 89 -40.59 38.98 43.59
N ALA A 90 -40.02 37.79 43.73
CA ALA A 90 -40.41 36.81 44.74
C ALA A 90 -40.14 37.32 46.16
N ALA A 91 -38.99 37.96 46.39
CA ALA A 91 -38.64 38.59 47.65
C ALA A 91 -39.68 39.66 48.06
N ARG A 92 -40.00 40.60 47.16
CA ARG A 92 -41.02 41.63 47.41
C ARG A 92 -42.41 41.05 47.70
N ARG A 93 -42.79 39.96 47.02
CA ARG A 93 -44.06 39.26 47.27
C ARG A 93 -44.09 38.61 48.65
N TYR A 94 -42.99 37.99 49.06
CA TYR A 94 -42.84 37.37 50.38
C TYR A 94 -42.92 38.43 51.50
N GLU A 95 -42.20 39.55 51.36
CA GLU A 95 -42.21 40.65 52.33
C GLU A 95 -43.59 41.31 52.50
N ALA A 96 -44.41 41.33 51.44
CA ALA A 96 -45.74 41.93 51.46
C ALA A 96 -46.82 41.04 52.11
N VAL A 97 -46.53 39.78 52.44
CA VAL A 97 -47.53 38.86 53.01
C VAL A 97 -47.74 39.10 54.51
N ASP A 98 -49.01 39.06 54.93
CA ASP A 98 -49.39 39.09 56.34
C ASP A 98 -48.87 37.82 57.07
N PRO A 99 -48.09 37.96 58.16
CA PRO A 99 -47.55 36.83 58.92
C PRO A 99 -48.60 35.84 59.45
N THR A 100 -49.85 36.27 59.62
CA THR A 100 -50.95 35.40 60.06
C THR A 100 -51.34 34.37 58.99
N LYS A 101 -51.07 34.65 57.70
CA LYS A 101 -51.35 33.76 56.56
C LYS A 101 -50.21 32.77 56.32
N ARG A 102 -49.91 31.95 57.33
CA ARG A 102 -48.74 31.03 57.37
C ARG A 102 -48.58 30.11 56.16
N LEU A 103 -49.68 29.60 55.60
CA LEU A 103 -49.62 28.73 54.41
C LEU A 103 -49.14 29.49 53.16
N VAL A 104 -49.59 30.74 52.99
CA VAL A 104 -49.19 31.59 51.87
C VAL A 104 -47.73 32.02 52.02
N ALA A 105 -47.31 32.38 53.24
CA ALA A 105 -45.92 32.72 53.52
C ALA A 105 -44.96 31.58 53.17
N ARG A 106 -45.27 30.34 53.57
CA ARG A 106 -44.47 29.15 53.25
C ARG A 106 -44.38 28.88 51.75
N GLU A 107 -45.48 29.04 51.01
CA GLU A 107 -45.48 28.85 49.56
C GLU A 107 -44.64 29.92 48.84
N LEU A 108 -44.73 31.19 49.27
CA LEU A 108 -43.91 32.26 48.71
C LEU A 108 -42.43 32.11 49.06
N GLU A 109 -42.11 31.66 50.27
CA GLU A 109 -40.75 31.30 50.68
C GLU A 109 -40.20 30.18 49.80
N ALA A 110 -40.98 29.11 49.56
CA ALA A 110 -40.58 28.02 48.68
C ALA A 110 -40.30 28.50 47.24
N ARG A 111 -41.15 29.40 46.71
CA ARG A 111 -40.94 30.01 45.38
C ARG A 111 -39.71 30.91 45.33
N TRP A 112 -39.46 31.67 46.39
CA TRP A 112 -38.27 32.51 46.47
C TRP A 112 -36.99 31.67 46.55
N ASN A 113 -36.99 30.62 47.37
CA ASN A 113 -35.88 29.67 47.44
C ASN A 113 -35.63 28.98 46.10
N ALA A 114 -36.68 28.57 45.38
CA ALA A 114 -36.54 28.01 44.04
C ALA A 114 -35.97 29.00 43.03
N ALA A 115 -36.33 30.29 43.11
CA ALA A 115 -35.75 31.34 42.27
C ALA A 115 -34.27 31.57 42.59
N LEU A 116 -33.88 31.56 43.87
CA LEU A 116 -32.48 31.66 44.30
C LEU A 116 -31.65 30.47 43.81
N GLU A 117 -32.19 29.26 43.90
CA GLU A 117 -31.53 28.05 43.41
C GLU A 117 -31.34 28.10 41.89
N ARG A 118 -32.32 28.63 41.14
CA ARG A 118 -32.19 28.84 39.70
C ARG A 118 -31.07 29.83 39.35
N VAL A 119 -30.95 30.93 40.09
CA VAL A 119 -29.83 31.89 39.91
C VAL A 119 -28.50 31.19 40.14
N ALA A 120 -28.35 30.46 41.25
CA ALA A 120 -27.11 29.74 41.56
C ALA A 120 -26.73 28.73 40.46
N GLN A 121 -27.71 28.00 39.92
CA GLN A 121 -27.48 27.07 38.80
C GLN A 121 -27.01 27.79 37.52
N LEU A 122 -27.57 28.96 37.21
CA LEU A 122 -27.19 29.74 36.03
C LEU A 122 -25.79 30.38 36.19
N GLU A 123 -25.47 30.89 37.37
CA GLU A 123 -24.14 31.39 37.70
C GLU A 123 -23.08 30.28 37.58
N GLU A 124 -23.38 29.09 38.09
CA GLU A 124 -22.49 27.93 37.97
C GLU A 124 -22.26 27.56 36.49
N ARG A 125 -23.33 27.46 35.69
CA ARG A 125 -23.23 27.17 34.25
C ARG A 125 -22.41 28.23 33.51
N LEU A 126 -22.59 29.51 33.82
CA LEU A 126 -21.81 30.60 33.23
C LEU A 126 -20.33 30.51 33.62
N SER A 127 -20.04 30.19 34.89
CA SER A 127 -18.67 30.02 35.38
C SER A 127 -17.97 28.83 34.72
N GLN A 128 -18.68 27.72 34.51
CA GLN A 128 -18.17 26.55 33.80
C GLN A 128 -17.87 26.90 32.33
N PHE A 129 -18.78 27.61 31.67
CA PHE A 129 -18.59 28.08 30.30
C PHE A 129 -17.35 28.99 30.18
N ASP A 130 -17.17 29.93 31.12
CA ASP A 130 -16.00 30.82 31.12
C ASP A 130 -14.69 30.09 31.42
N ALA A 131 -14.71 29.09 32.29
CA ALA A 131 -13.57 28.22 32.55
C ALA A 131 -13.18 27.40 31.32
N GLU A 132 -14.17 26.83 30.62
CA GLU A 132 -13.95 26.11 29.36
C GLU A 132 -13.38 27.03 28.27
N ALA A 133 -13.93 28.24 28.13
CA ALA A 133 -13.42 29.23 27.19
C ALA A 133 -11.98 29.66 27.51
N ALA A 134 -11.66 29.89 28.79
CA ALA A 134 -10.32 30.27 29.24
C ALA A 134 -9.29 29.14 29.10
N SER A 135 -9.72 27.87 29.11
CA SER A 135 -8.84 26.70 28.90
C SER A 135 -8.36 26.56 27.44
N ARG A 136 -9.03 27.23 26.50
CA ARG A 136 -8.68 27.16 25.07
C ARG A 136 -7.36 27.89 24.82
N PRO A 137 -6.42 27.28 24.09
CA PRO A 137 -5.16 27.93 23.79
C PRO A 137 -5.39 29.16 22.91
N ARG A 138 -4.66 30.24 23.19
CA ARG A 138 -4.64 31.42 22.32
C ARG A 138 -3.94 31.05 21.01
N ILE A 139 -4.64 31.28 19.90
CA ILE A 139 -4.14 31.00 18.56
C ILE A 139 -3.36 32.21 18.06
N ASP A 140 -2.07 32.02 17.74
CA ASP A 140 -1.29 33.00 16.96
C ASP A 140 -1.50 32.72 15.47
N GLU A 141 -2.48 33.40 14.87
CA GLU A 141 -2.86 33.22 13.47
C GLU A 141 -1.70 33.53 12.51
N ALA A 142 -0.97 34.62 12.76
CA ALA A 142 0.15 35.02 11.92
C ALA A 142 1.29 34.00 12.01
N GLY A 143 1.61 33.53 13.22
CA GLY A 143 2.59 32.48 13.45
C GLY A 143 2.21 31.16 12.78
N LEU A 144 0.95 30.74 12.87
CA LEU A 144 0.46 29.51 12.23
C LEU A 144 0.52 29.58 10.70
N MET A 145 0.13 30.71 10.11
CA MET A 145 0.20 30.89 8.65
C MET A 145 1.64 30.89 8.15
N ALA A 146 2.56 31.53 8.87
CA ALA A 146 3.98 31.49 8.53
C ALA A 146 4.53 30.05 8.59
N LEU A 147 4.22 29.31 9.67
CA LEU A 147 4.61 27.91 9.81
C LEU A 147 4.03 27.02 8.70
N ALA A 148 2.79 27.26 8.28
CA ALA A 148 2.15 26.50 7.20
C ALA A 148 2.86 26.72 5.85
N ALA A 149 3.26 27.96 5.55
CA ALA A 149 4.01 28.29 4.35
C ALA A 149 5.42 27.68 4.36
N ASP A 150 6.11 27.77 5.50
CA ASP A 150 7.49 27.29 5.65
C ASP A 150 7.58 25.75 5.70
N LEU A 151 6.53 25.08 6.17
CA LEU A 151 6.53 23.63 6.36
C LEU A 151 6.83 22.87 5.06
N GLN A 152 6.26 23.29 3.93
CA GLN A 152 6.50 22.63 2.65
C GLN A 152 7.95 22.78 2.18
N LEU A 153 8.55 23.95 2.41
CA LEU A 153 9.97 24.20 2.10
C LEU A 153 10.87 23.36 3.01
N ALA A 154 10.62 23.41 4.32
CA ALA A 154 11.37 22.63 5.30
C ALA A 154 11.23 21.12 5.06
N TRP A 155 10.04 20.62 4.68
CA TRP A 155 9.85 19.20 4.42
C TRP A 155 10.68 18.69 3.23
N ASN A 156 10.85 19.51 2.19
CA ASN A 156 11.55 19.14 0.96
C ASN A 156 13.04 19.51 0.95
N ALA A 157 13.52 20.25 1.94
CA ALA A 157 14.93 20.62 2.04
C ALA A 157 15.84 19.38 2.21
N PRO A 158 17.03 19.36 1.58
CA PRO A 158 17.91 18.18 1.52
C PRO A 158 18.57 17.85 2.87
N ASP A 159 18.69 18.83 3.76
CA ASP A 159 19.23 18.73 5.11
C ASP A 159 18.21 18.30 6.17
N THR A 160 16.93 18.18 5.79
CA THR A 160 15.87 17.82 6.73
C THR A 160 15.95 16.37 7.18
N ASP A 161 16.19 16.21 8.48
CA ASP A 161 16.27 14.92 9.14
C ASP A 161 14.95 14.11 9.02
N ALA A 162 15.08 12.84 8.66
CA ALA A 162 13.98 11.88 8.62
C ALA A 162 13.29 11.73 9.99
N ARG A 163 14.04 11.90 11.10
CA ARG A 163 13.46 11.88 12.44
C ARG A 163 12.47 13.01 12.67
N THR A 164 12.75 14.21 12.14
CA THR A 164 11.85 15.37 12.23
C THR A 164 10.56 15.11 11.47
N LYS A 165 10.66 14.57 10.23
CA LYS A 165 9.51 14.16 9.43
C LYS A 165 8.65 13.14 10.18
N GLN A 166 9.28 12.11 10.77
CA GLN A 166 8.57 11.09 11.54
C GLN A 166 7.87 11.66 12.78
N ARG A 167 8.46 12.65 13.47
CA ARG A 167 7.82 13.33 14.61
C ARG A 167 6.55 14.05 14.16
N LEU A 168 6.60 14.81 13.07
CA LEU A 168 5.44 15.50 12.51
C LEU A 168 4.34 14.51 12.11
N THR A 169 4.71 13.42 11.42
CA THR A 169 3.76 12.37 11.04
C THR A 169 3.02 11.79 12.23
N ARG A 170 3.71 11.54 13.36
CA ARG A 170 3.09 10.98 14.58
C ARG A 170 2.15 11.94 15.31
N ILE A 171 2.27 13.24 15.07
CA ILE A 171 1.37 14.24 15.65
C ILE A 171 0.06 14.25 14.86
N LEU A 172 0.15 14.18 13.53
CA LEU A 172 -0.98 14.36 12.63
C LEU A 172 -1.77 13.08 12.37
N ILE A 173 -1.09 11.93 12.37
CA ILE A 173 -1.66 10.65 11.96
C ILE A 173 -1.82 9.73 13.16
N GLN A 174 -3.04 9.23 13.35
CA GLN A 174 -3.36 8.18 14.30
C GLN A 174 -2.97 6.80 13.75
N GLU A 175 -3.40 6.49 12.53
CA GLU A 175 -3.00 5.27 11.82
C GLU A 175 -3.13 5.43 10.29
N VAL A 176 -2.49 4.52 9.57
CA VAL A 176 -2.64 4.38 8.12
C VAL A 176 -3.09 2.96 7.83
N VAL A 177 -4.26 2.84 7.22
CA VAL A 177 -4.83 1.57 6.77
C VAL A 177 -4.50 1.40 5.30
N ILE A 178 -4.04 0.22 4.91
CA ILE A 178 -3.71 -0.10 3.52
C ILE A 178 -4.51 -1.31 3.09
N ASP A 179 -5.28 -1.13 2.02
CA ASP A 179 -6.00 -2.18 1.31
C ASP A 179 -5.49 -2.30 -0.14
N LEU A 180 -5.77 -3.44 -0.79
CA LEU A 180 -5.37 -3.72 -2.16
C LEU A 180 -6.60 -3.86 -3.06
N ASP A 181 -6.68 -3.01 -4.07
CA ASP A 181 -7.62 -3.17 -5.17
C ASP A 181 -6.91 -3.94 -6.29
N ASP A 182 -7.14 -5.25 -6.35
CA ASP A 182 -6.51 -6.13 -7.34
C ASP A 182 -7.07 -5.92 -8.76
N ASP A 183 -8.30 -5.42 -8.91
CA ASP A 183 -8.94 -5.15 -10.20
C ASP A 183 -8.31 -3.91 -10.85
N ALA A 184 -8.16 -2.83 -10.08
CA ALA A 184 -7.48 -1.62 -10.51
C ALA A 184 -5.94 -1.72 -10.46
N ASN A 185 -5.40 -2.74 -9.80
CA ASN A 185 -3.97 -2.86 -9.48
C ASN A 185 -3.44 -1.63 -8.71
N GLU A 186 -4.21 -1.21 -7.71
CA GLU A 186 -3.93 -0.05 -6.86
C GLU A 186 -3.88 -0.47 -5.39
N ALA A 187 -3.23 0.36 -4.58
CA ALA A 187 -3.30 0.28 -3.14
C ALA A 187 -4.12 1.46 -2.62
N VAL A 188 -5.15 1.15 -1.86
CA VAL A 188 -6.01 2.13 -1.21
C VAL A 188 -5.39 2.44 0.15
N VAL A 189 -4.95 3.68 0.32
CA VAL A 189 -4.29 4.17 1.54
C VAL A 189 -5.26 5.11 2.25
N THR A 190 -5.78 4.68 3.39
CA THR A 190 -6.68 5.49 4.21
C THR A 190 -5.91 6.03 5.41
N VAL A 191 -5.76 7.35 5.48
CA VAL A 191 -5.10 8.05 6.59
C VAL A 191 -6.14 8.47 7.61
N HIS A 192 -5.97 8.02 8.85
CA HIS A 192 -6.79 8.43 10.00
C HIS A 192 -6.08 9.56 10.72
N TRP A 193 -6.63 10.76 10.66
CA TRP A 193 -6.05 11.95 11.27
C TRP A 193 -6.41 12.01 12.76
N THR A 194 -5.53 12.59 13.58
CA THR A 194 -5.77 12.81 15.03
C THR A 194 -7.05 13.65 15.29
N GLY A 195 -7.52 14.43 14.30
CA GLY A 195 -8.77 15.18 14.35
C GLY A 195 -10.03 14.40 13.98
N GLY A 196 -9.96 13.07 13.81
CA GLY A 196 -11.11 12.20 13.52
C GLY A 196 -11.61 12.23 12.06
N ARG A 197 -10.94 12.98 11.18
CA ARG A 197 -11.19 12.92 9.73
C ARG A 197 -10.41 11.76 9.11
N HIS A 198 -10.90 11.30 7.96
CA HIS A 198 -10.24 10.27 7.15
C HIS A 198 -10.04 10.80 5.74
N THR A 199 -8.86 10.54 5.17
CA THR A 199 -8.57 10.85 3.76
C THR A 199 -8.06 9.61 3.07
N GLU A 200 -8.57 9.33 1.88
CA GLU A 200 -8.14 8.21 1.05
C GLU A 200 -7.23 8.70 -0.09
N ALA A 201 -6.15 7.97 -0.35
CA ALA A 201 -5.34 8.11 -1.54
C ALA A 201 -5.15 6.75 -2.23
N ARG A 202 -5.24 6.75 -3.56
CA ARG A 202 -5.05 5.54 -4.38
C ARG A 202 -3.67 5.58 -5.02
N VAL A 203 -2.86 4.57 -4.73
CA VAL A 203 -1.46 4.49 -5.18
C VAL A 203 -1.33 3.32 -6.15
N PRO A 204 -0.99 3.56 -7.44
CA PRO A 204 -0.87 2.47 -8.40
C PRO A 204 0.32 1.58 -8.06
N ARG A 205 0.06 0.27 -8.07
CA ARG A 205 1.07 -0.75 -7.81
C ARG A 205 1.87 -0.99 -9.07
N THR A 206 3.19 -1.08 -8.93
CA THR A 206 4.06 -1.43 -10.07
C THR A 206 3.64 -2.81 -10.58
N SER A 207 3.12 -2.87 -11.81
CA SER A 207 2.79 -4.12 -12.46
C SER A 207 4.11 -4.86 -12.73
N VAL A 208 4.44 -5.83 -11.88
CA VAL A 208 5.55 -6.73 -12.18
C VAL A 208 5.13 -7.48 -13.45
N GLY A 209 5.85 -7.25 -14.54
CA GLY A 209 5.50 -7.66 -15.91
C GLY A 209 4.55 -8.85 -15.95
N ARG A 210 3.25 -8.55 -16.13
CA ARG A 210 2.26 -9.59 -16.42
C ARG A 210 2.83 -10.37 -17.59
N TYR A 211 2.86 -11.70 -17.48
CA TYR A 211 2.87 -12.52 -18.68
C TYR A 211 1.64 -12.06 -19.46
N PRO A 212 1.79 -11.48 -20.66
CA PRO A 212 0.67 -10.91 -21.40
C PRO A 212 -0.45 -11.95 -21.52
N SER A 213 -1.70 -11.56 -21.26
CA SER A 213 -2.83 -12.53 -21.21
C SER A 213 -3.14 -13.15 -22.57
N ASP A 214 -2.70 -12.49 -23.65
CA ASP A 214 -2.69 -12.98 -25.03
C ASP A 214 -1.63 -14.06 -25.28
N ARG A 215 -0.67 -14.24 -24.37
CA ARG A 215 0.40 -15.24 -24.51
C ARG A 215 0.14 -16.56 -23.80
N TYR A 216 -1.02 -16.78 -23.16
CA TYR A 216 -1.34 -18.10 -22.62
C TYR A 216 -1.72 -19.05 -23.78
N PRO A 217 -0.84 -19.97 -24.21
CA PRO A 217 -1.23 -20.92 -25.24
C PRO A 217 -2.32 -21.83 -24.69
N SER A 218 -3.29 -22.19 -25.52
CA SER A 218 -4.28 -23.21 -25.15
C SER A 218 -3.57 -24.53 -24.85
N PRO A 219 -3.97 -25.30 -23.82
CA PRO A 219 -3.38 -26.62 -23.56
C PRO A 219 -3.32 -27.54 -24.78
N VAL A 220 -4.33 -27.43 -25.65
CA VAL A 220 -4.42 -28.16 -26.91
C VAL A 220 -3.37 -27.68 -27.92
N GLU A 221 -3.13 -26.37 -27.97
CA GLU A 221 -2.10 -25.78 -28.83
C GLU A 221 -0.70 -26.25 -28.40
N VAL A 222 -0.42 -26.23 -27.10
CA VAL A 222 0.86 -26.71 -26.55
C VAL A 222 1.09 -28.17 -26.93
N LEU A 223 0.10 -29.04 -26.70
CA LEU A 223 0.24 -30.46 -26.98
C LEU A 223 0.34 -30.76 -28.47
N ARG A 224 -0.40 -30.06 -29.34
CA ARG A 224 -0.25 -30.25 -30.79
C ARG A 224 1.13 -29.82 -31.30
N LYS A 225 1.73 -28.79 -30.72
CA LYS A 225 3.06 -28.30 -31.13
C LYS A 225 4.22 -29.08 -30.51
N LEU A 226 4.07 -29.57 -29.28
CA LEU A 226 5.18 -30.16 -28.51
C LEU A 226 5.01 -31.65 -28.16
N GLY A 227 3.79 -32.20 -28.26
CA GLY A 227 3.40 -33.49 -27.68
C GLY A 227 4.10 -34.73 -28.22
N GLY A 228 4.80 -34.62 -29.35
CA GLY A 228 5.65 -35.68 -29.91
C GLY A 228 7.15 -35.37 -29.88
N TYR A 229 7.55 -34.19 -29.39
CA TYR A 229 8.95 -33.77 -29.31
C TYR A 229 9.53 -33.93 -27.91
N TRP A 230 8.71 -33.92 -26.85
CA TRP A 230 9.17 -34.01 -25.46
C TRP A 230 8.35 -35.00 -24.63
N THR A 231 8.92 -35.42 -23.50
CA THR A 231 8.24 -36.29 -22.53
C THR A 231 7.03 -35.60 -21.89
N ASP A 232 6.07 -36.40 -21.43
CA ASP A 232 4.88 -35.90 -20.70
C ASP A 232 5.28 -35.10 -19.43
N LEU A 233 6.46 -35.35 -18.86
CA LEU A 233 7.02 -34.59 -17.73
C LEU A 233 7.44 -33.18 -18.15
N ASP A 234 8.21 -33.07 -19.23
CA ASP A 234 8.72 -31.79 -19.73
C ASP A 234 7.59 -30.89 -20.25
N LEU A 235 6.59 -31.51 -20.86
CA LEU A 235 5.34 -30.86 -21.25
C LEU A 235 4.63 -30.27 -20.03
N ALA A 236 4.47 -31.04 -18.94
CA ALA A 236 3.84 -30.54 -17.71
C ALA A 236 4.60 -29.35 -17.10
N VAL A 237 5.92 -29.46 -17.00
CA VAL A 237 6.79 -28.38 -16.48
C VAL A 237 6.67 -27.13 -17.36
N THR A 238 6.76 -27.29 -18.68
CA THR A 238 6.71 -26.17 -19.61
C THR A 238 5.34 -25.52 -19.62
N MET A 239 4.25 -26.29 -19.65
CA MET A 239 2.88 -25.77 -19.58
C MET A 239 2.67 -24.94 -18.30
N ASN A 240 3.15 -25.42 -17.15
CA ASN A 240 3.08 -24.67 -15.90
C ASN A 240 3.94 -23.39 -15.93
N ARG A 241 5.13 -23.45 -16.54
CA ARG A 241 6.02 -22.28 -16.71
C ARG A 241 5.39 -21.21 -17.60
N MET A 242 4.68 -21.62 -18.65
CA MET A 242 3.90 -20.76 -19.54
C MET A 242 2.60 -20.25 -18.89
N ARG A 243 2.34 -20.62 -17.63
CA ARG A 243 1.08 -20.35 -16.91
C ARG A 243 -0.16 -20.82 -17.68
N CYS A 244 0.01 -21.82 -18.55
CA CYS A 244 -1.09 -22.53 -19.18
C CYS A 244 -1.81 -23.34 -18.10
N LYS A 245 -3.10 -23.08 -17.91
CA LYS A 245 -3.93 -23.75 -16.90
C LYS A 245 -4.97 -24.64 -17.56
N THR A 246 -5.41 -25.66 -16.83
CA THR A 246 -6.62 -26.42 -17.21
C THR A 246 -7.85 -25.52 -17.22
N ALA A 247 -8.96 -25.98 -17.81
CA ALA A 247 -10.25 -25.28 -17.76
C ALA A 247 -10.75 -24.98 -16.33
N HIS A 248 -10.28 -25.74 -15.34
CA HIS A 248 -10.60 -25.55 -13.91
C HIS A 248 -9.49 -24.83 -13.13
N GLY A 249 -8.53 -24.17 -13.79
CA GLY A 249 -7.48 -23.38 -13.14
C GLY A 249 -6.33 -24.20 -12.51
N GLN A 250 -6.36 -25.53 -12.61
CA GLN A 250 -5.35 -26.42 -12.04
C GLN A 250 -4.02 -26.42 -12.82
N SER A 251 -2.92 -26.80 -12.14
CA SER A 251 -1.61 -27.06 -12.73
C SER A 251 -1.57 -28.38 -13.50
N TRP A 252 -0.66 -28.46 -14.47
CA TRP A 252 -0.40 -29.66 -15.25
C TRP A 252 0.50 -30.62 -14.47
N THR A 253 0.08 -31.88 -14.41
CA THR A 253 0.88 -33.01 -13.91
C THR A 253 1.14 -33.95 -15.08
N VAL A 254 2.14 -34.83 -14.97
CA VAL A 254 2.46 -35.84 -16.00
C VAL A 254 1.22 -36.63 -16.41
N VAL A 255 0.41 -37.04 -15.43
CA VAL A 255 -0.84 -37.78 -15.64
C VAL A 255 -1.85 -36.97 -16.46
N ARG A 256 -2.09 -35.69 -16.10
CA ARG A 256 -3.03 -34.82 -16.82
C ARG A 256 -2.58 -34.53 -18.25
N VAL A 257 -1.27 -34.39 -18.46
CA VAL A 257 -0.69 -34.22 -19.80
C VAL A 257 -0.90 -35.49 -20.62
N ALA A 258 -0.58 -36.67 -20.07
CA ALA A 258 -0.77 -37.95 -20.74
C ALA A 258 -2.25 -38.22 -21.10
N GLU A 259 -3.18 -37.92 -20.19
CA GLU A 259 -4.63 -38.01 -20.44
C GLU A 259 -5.08 -37.09 -21.57
N LEU A 260 -4.66 -35.82 -21.54
CA LEU A 260 -5.01 -34.87 -22.59
C LEU A 260 -4.39 -35.25 -23.93
N ARG A 261 -3.13 -35.71 -23.93
CA ARG A 261 -2.40 -36.18 -25.12
C ARG A 261 -3.11 -37.37 -25.76
N LYS A 262 -3.50 -38.38 -24.97
CA LYS A 262 -4.31 -39.53 -25.42
C LYS A 262 -5.64 -39.08 -26.03
N ARG A 263 -6.35 -38.17 -25.36
CA ARG A 263 -7.62 -37.62 -25.86
C ARG A 263 -7.46 -36.87 -27.19
N LEU A 264 -6.29 -36.27 -27.43
CA LEU A 264 -5.96 -35.58 -28.67
C LEU A 264 -5.36 -36.49 -29.75
N GLY A 265 -5.15 -37.79 -29.47
CA GLY A 265 -4.58 -38.75 -30.43
C GLY A 265 -3.12 -38.47 -30.79
N ILE A 266 -2.34 -37.91 -29.85
CA ILE A 266 -0.94 -37.57 -30.08
C ILE A 266 -0.05 -38.69 -29.52
N GLU A 267 0.82 -39.24 -30.37
CA GLU A 267 1.75 -40.29 -29.97
C GLU A 267 2.76 -39.76 -28.92
N PRO A 268 3.19 -40.61 -27.96
CA PRO A 268 4.18 -40.22 -26.98
C PRO A 268 5.54 -39.95 -27.65
N PHE A 269 6.36 -39.12 -27.00
CA PHE A 269 7.73 -38.88 -27.45
C PHE A 269 8.54 -40.17 -27.56
N ASP A 270 9.13 -40.39 -28.74
CA ASP A 270 10.02 -41.51 -29.02
C ASP A 270 11.49 -41.01 -28.98
N PRO A 271 12.28 -41.44 -27.98
CA PRO A 271 13.69 -41.05 -27.87
C PRO A 271 14.59 -41.68 -28.94
N THR A 272 14.09 -42.65 -29.73
CA THR A 272 14.87 -43.35 -30.76
C THR A 272 14.73 -42.75 -32.16
N ALA A 273 13.83 -41.77 -32.33
CA ALA A 273 13.66 -41.06 -33.58
C ALA A 273 14.87 -40.14 -33.88
N PRO A 274 15.33 -40.05 -35.15
CA PRO A 274 16.45 -39.18 -35.50
C PRO A 274 16.07 -37.71 -35.29
N HIS A 275 16.74 -37.06 -34.34
CA HIS A 275 16.56 -35.63 -34.05
C HIS A 275 17.88 -34.87 -34.25
N ILE A 276 17.80 -33.60 -34.65
CA ILE A 276 18.97 -32.73 -34.71
C ILE A 276 19.49 -32.59 -33.28
N GLU A 277 20.79 -32.85 -33.06
CA GLU A 277 21.42 -32.60 -31.76
C GLU A 277 21.33 -31.09 -31.44
N THR A 278 20.37 -30.76 -30.59
CA THR A 278 20.15 -29.42 -30.08
C THR A 278 20.40 -29.43 -28.58
N ILE A 279 20.96 -28.33 -28.07
CA ILE A 279 21.28 -28.15 -26.66
C ILE A 279 20.49 -26.99 -26.08
N SER A 280 20.29 -27.03 -24.77
CA SER A 280 19.65 -25.95 -24.02
C SER A 280 20.56 -24.73 -23.87
N VAL A 281 19.97 -23.58 -23.51
CA VAL A 281 20.71 -22.34 -23.19
C VAL A 281 21.74 -22.58 -22.07
N GLU A 282 21.41 -23.42 -21.10
CA GLU A 282 22.29 -23.75 -19.97
C GLU A 282 23.49 -24.60 -20.39
N GLU A 283 23.25 -25.58 -21.28
CA GLU A 283 24.31 -26.39 -21.85
C GLU A 283 25.21 -25.56 -22.78
N ALA A 284 24.63 -24.68 -23.59
CA ALA A 284 25.38 -23.72 -24.39
C ALA A 284 26.19 -22.75 -23.52
N SER A 285 25.62 -22.27 -22.41
CA SER A 285 26.29 -21.43 -21.41
C SER A 285 27.52 -22.14 -20.83
N ARG A 286 27.40 -23.44 -20.50
CA ARG A 286 28.50 -24.28 -20.01
C ARG A 286 29.57 -24.48 -21.08
N ARG A 287 29.20 -24.88 -22.31
CA ARG A 287 30.14 -25.14 -23.42
C ARG A 287 30.90 -23.88 -23.86
N LEU A 288 30.21 -22.74 -23.98
CA LEU A 288 30.82 -21.45 -24.35
C LEU A 288 31.54 -20.78 -23.18
N ASN A 289 31.30 -21.25 -21.96
CA ASN A 289 31.81 -20.70 -20.71
C ASN A 289 31.45 -19.22 -20.56
N ILE A 290 30.16 -18.87 -20.61
CA ILE A 290 29.60 -17.51 -20.42
C ILE A 290 28.37 -17.57 -19.50
N TYR A 291 27.75 -16.42 -19.15
CA TYR A 291 26.49 -16.43 -18.37
C TYR A 291 25.29 -16.81 -19.24
N THR A 292 24.26 -17.44 -18.66
CA THR A 292 22.99 -17.77 -19.33
C THR A 292 22.33 -16.50 -19.89
N SER A 293 22.41 -15.39 -19.16
CA SER A 293 21.95 -14.06 -19.62
C SER A 293 22.70 -13.56 -20.86
N SER A 294 23.98 -13.90 -21.01
CA SER A 294 24.79 -13.55 -22.18
C SER A 294 24.45 -14.43 -23.39
N VAL A 295 24.13 -15.72 -23.18
CA VAL A 295 23.57 -16.57 -24.24
C VAL A 295 22.23 -16.01 -24.72
N HIS A 296 21.33 -15.63 -23.81
CA HIS A 296 20.07 -14.96 -24.16
C HIS A 296 20.28 -13.64 -24.92
N ARG A 297 21.36 -12.91 -24.62
CA ARG A 297 21.73 -11.72 -25.37
C ARG A 297 22.14 -12.06 -26.81
N LEU A 298 23.01 -13.04 -27.00
CA LEU A 298 23.42 -13.51 -28.34
C LEU A 298 22.22 -14.00 -29.18
N ILE A 299 21.25 -14.64 -28.53
CA ILE A 299 19.99 -15.04 -29.17
C ILE A 299 19.18 -13.81 -29.61
N ARG A 300 19.03 -12.82 -28.73
CA ARG A 300 18.25 -11.60 -29.01
C ARG A 300 18.89 -10.74 -30.10
N GLU A 301 20.23 -10.72 -30.15
CA GLU A 301 21.02 -10.01 -31.16
C GLU A 301 21.09 -10.78 -32.49
N GLY A 302 20.52 -11.99 -32.56
CA GLY A 302 20.49 -12.82 -33.78
C GLY A 302 21.84 -13.47 -34.13
N VAL A 303 22.84 -13.38 -33.26
CA VAL A 303 24.19 -13.92 -33.47
C VAL A 303 24.22 -15.44 -33.30
N LEU A 304 23.45 -15.97 -32.34
CA LEU A 304 23.31 -17.40 -32.13
C LEU A 304 22.02 -17.90 -32.80
N PRO A 305 22.09 -18.70 -33.87
CA PRO A 305 20.90 -19.23 -34.51
C PRO A 305 20.23 -20.24 -33.58
N THR A 306 18.94 -20.01 -33.31
CA THR A 306 18.16 -20.81 -32.37
C THR A 306 16.74 -20.99 -32.88
N THR A 307 16.14 -22.11 -32.51
CA THR A 307 14.73 -22.38 -32.77
C THR A 307 13.98 -22.37 -31.46
N GLN A 308 12.89 -21.62 -31.39
CA GLN A 308 11.94 -21.68 -30.28
C GLN A 308 10.59 -22.11 -30.83
N LEU A 309 10.16 -23.34 -30.51
CA LEU A 309 8.91 -23.91 -31.01
C LEU A 309 7.68 -23.11 -30.56
N MET A 310 7.77 -22.41 -29.43
CA MET A 310 6.73 -21.50 -28.94
C MET A 310 7.27 -20.51 -27.90
N PRO A 311 6.64 -19.34 -27.70
CA PRO A 311 7.04 -18.41 -26.66
C PRO A 311 7.17 -19.10 -25.30
N SER A 312 8.30 -18.89 -24.62
CA SER A 312 8.61 -19.48 -23.30
C SER A 312 8.83 -21.01 -23.27
N ALA A 313 8.89 -21.69 -24.42
CA ALA A 313 9.57 -22.99 -24.52
C ALA A 313 11.10 -22.82 -24.39
N PRO A 314 11.85 -23.85 -23.95
CA PRO A 314 13.30 -23.85 -24.03
C PRO A 314 13.77 -23.59 -25.47
N TRP A 315 14.86 -22.83 -25.61
CA TRP A 315 15.49 -22.61 -26.90
C TRP A 315 16.25 -23.87 -27.32
N GLN A 316 16.10 -24.25 -28.59
CA GLN A 316 16.86 -25.31 -29.24
C GLN A 316 18.03 -24.68 -29.99
N ILE A 317 19.24 -24.93 -29.51
CA ILE A 317 20.48 -24.42 -30.09
C ILE A 317 21.17 -25.58 -30.80
N PRO A 318 21.33 -25.58 -32.14
CA PRO A 318 22.08 -26.62 -32.82
C PRO A 318 23.52 -26.66 -32.32
N VAL A 319 24.08 -27.83 -32.04
CA VAL A 319 25.47 -27.94 -31.53
C VAL A 319 26.46 -27.29 -32.50
N ALA A 320 26.28 -27.50 -33.81
CA ALA A 320 27.11 -26.90 -34.86
C ALA A 320 27.07 -25.36 -34.88
N ALA A 321 26.02 -24.73 -34.35
CA ALA A 321 25.90 -23.27 -34.31
C ALA A 321 26.90 -22.62 -33.34
N LEU A 322 27.33 -23.36 -32.31
CA LEU A 322 28.30 -22.87 -31.32
C LEU A 322 29.67 -22.58 -31.94
N ASP A 323 30.02 -23.29 -33.02
CA ASP A 323 31.31 -23.19 -33.69
C ASP A 323 31.33 -22.13 -34.81
N SER A 324 30.22 -21.45 -35.05
CA SER A 324 30.16 -20.39 -36.05
C SER A 324 31.06 -19.20 -35.69
N GLU A 325 31.70 -18.62 -36.69
CA GLU A 325 32.64 -17.50 -36.50
C GLU A 325 31.98 -16.30 -35.80
N ALA A 326 30.72 -16.00 -36.14
CA ALA A 326 29.95 -14.93 -35.51
C ALA A 326 29.73 -15.17 -34.00
N VAL A 327 29.43 -16.41 -33.60
CA VAL A 327 29.26 -16.77 -32.18
C VAL A 327 30.59 -16.71 -31.44
N ARG A 328 31.69 -17.16 -32.06
CA ARG A 328 33.04 -17.07 -31.47
C ARG A 328 33.45 -15.62 -31.20
N GLN A 329 33.25 -14.73 -32.18
CA GLN A 329 33.53 -13.29 -32.02
C GLN A 329 32.65 -12.65 -30.93
N GLY A 330 31.36 -12.97 -30.90
CA GLY A 330 30.44 -12.49 -29.86
C GLY A 330 30.83 -12.97 -28.45
N VAL A 331 31.28 -14.21 -28.33
CA VAL A 331 31.75 -14.80 -27.06
C VAL A 331 33.05 -14.13 -26.58
N ILE A 332 33.99 -13.80 -27.48
CA ILE A 332 35.23 -13.08 -27.14
C ILE A 332 34.88 -11.70 -26.55
N ALA A 333 34.03 -10.93 -27.23
CA ALA A 333 33.60 -9.61 -26.74
C ALA A 333 32.87 -9.67 -25.38
N ILE A 334 32.13 -10.75 -25.10
CA ILE A 334 31.51 -11.00 -23.79
C ILE A 334 32.56 -11.30 -22.72
N LYS A 335 33.57 -12.11 -23.05
CA LYS A 335 34.63 -12.52 -22.11
C LYS A 335 35.55 -11.36 -21.75
N GLU A 336 35.83 -10.43 -22.67
CA GLU A 336 36.62 -9.22 -22.39
C GLU A 336 35.94 -8.28 -21.38
N ARG A 337 34.61 -8.27 -21.34
CA ARG A 337 33.81 -7.45 -20.40
C ARG A 337 33.49 -8.17 -19.08
N ARG A 338 34.19 -9.27 -18.77
CA ARG A 338 33.86 -10.15 -17.65
C ARG A 338 34.28 -9.57 -16.29
N PRO A 339 33.38 -9.51 -15.29
CA PRO A 339 33.74 -9.11 -13.93
C PRO A 339 34.54 -10.20 -13.17
N PRO A 340 35.33 -9.84 -12.13
CA PRO A 340 36.30 -10.73 -11.46
C PRO A 340 35.71 -12.01 -10.83
N HIS A 341 34.46 -11.99 -10.36
CA HIS A 341 33.83 -13.10 -9.62
C HIS A 341 32.90 -13.97 -10.48
N PHE A 342 33.35 -14.33 -11.69
CA PHE A 342 32.54 -15.04 -12.69
C PHE A 342 32.06 -16.43 -12.24
N LYS A 343 32.99 -17.28 -11.77
CA LYS A 343 32.69 -18.68 -11.43
C LYS A 343 31.67 -18.80 -10.28
N THR A 344 31.83 -18.00 -9.23
CA THR A 344 30.94 -17.99 -8.06
C THR A 344 29.51 -17.57 -8.40
N ARG A 345 29.32 -16.69 -9.40
CA ARG A 345 27.99 -16.27 -9.86
C ARG A 345 27.33 -17.26 -10.82
N GLN A 346 28.12 -17.93 -11.66
CA GLN A 346 27.62 -18.98 -12.54
C GLN A 346 27.08 -20.19 -11.75
N ASP A 347 27.75 -20.55 -10.64
CA ASP A 347 27.29 -21.62 -9.74
C ASP A 347 26.01 -21.28 -8.96
N ALA A 348 25.69 -19.99 -8.81
CA ALA A 348 24.49 -19.51 -8.14
C ALA A 348 23.25 -19.42 -9.07
N GLU A 349 23.45 -19.44 -10.38
CA GLU A 349 22.38 -19.46 -11.42
C GLU A 349 21.88 -20.88 -11.76
N LYS A 350 21.99 -21.84 -10.83
CA LYS A 350 21.53 -23.23 -11.05
C LYS A 350 20.00 -23.32 -11.06
N SER A 351 19.40 -23.41 -12.24
CA SER A 351 18.05 -23.94 -12.43
C SER A 351 18.02 -25.47 -12.25
N LEU A 352 16.86 -26.02 -11.90
CA LEU A 352 16.62 -27.46 -11.80
C LEU A 352 17.04 -28.18 -13.09
N LYS A 353 17.89 -29.21 -12.95
CA LYS A 353 18.35 -30.05 -14.07
C LYS A 353 17.16 -30.81 -14.67
N LEU A 354 17.02 -30.77 -15.99
CA LEU A 354 16.13 -31.65 -16.74
C LEU A 354 16.89 -32.95 -17.10
N PRO A 355 16.28 -34.14 -17.01
CA PRO A 355 16.87 -35.37 -17.55
C PRO A 355 16.79 -35.39 -19.08
N GLY A 356 17.85 -35.81 -19.75
CA GLY A 356 17.88 -36.01 -21.22
C GLY A 356 18.69 -34.98 -22.02
N PHE A 357 19.41 -34.06 -21.36
CA PHE A 357 20.41 -33.17 -21.96
C PHE A 357 21.73 -33.22 -21.20
#